data_AF-A0A8I2E6H0-F1
#
_entry.id   AF-A0A8I2E6H0-F1
#
_cell.length_a   1.000
_cell.length_b   1.000
_cell.length_c   1.000
_cell.angle_alpha   90.00
_cell.angle_beta   90.00
_cell.angle_gamma   90.00
#
_symmetry.space_group_name_H-M   'P 1'
#
loop_
_entity.id
_entity.type
_entity.pdbx_description
1 polymer ?
#
loop_
_entity_poly.entity_id
_entity_poly.type
_entity_poly.pdbx_seq_one_letter_code
_entity_poly.pdbx_strand_id
1 'polypeptide(L)' 'MPPTYSLQQACEEGILPWKHSTARQYKKRAEARGITFPEGITDGRTTYYTEEELKDWLTRYQESTKKA' A
#
# COMPACT_ATOMS: atom_id res chain seq x y z
N MET A 1 -17.94 -7.50 6.69
CA MET A 1 -17.03 -6.54 6.06
C MET A 1 -15.63 -7.13 6.11
N PRO A 2 -14.85 -7.10 5.02
CA PRO A 2 -13.45 -7.52 5.08
C PRO A 2 -12.69 -6.66 6.09
N PRO A 3 -11.67 -7.20 6.78
CA PRO A 3 -10.85 -6.42 7.69
C PRO A 3 -10.10 -5.33 6.92
N THR A 4 -10.07 -4.13 7.50
CA THR A 4 -9.38 -2.97 6.92
C THR A 4 -8.26 -2.52 7.83
N TYR A 5 -7.12 -2.19 7.24
CA TYR A 5 -5.88 -1.86 7.92
C TYR A 5 -5.43 -0.48 7.50
N SER A 6 -5.00 0.34 8.46
CA SER A 6 -4.22 1.52 8.11
C SER A 6 -2.89 1.09 7.47
N LEU A 7 -2.23 2.00 6.74
CA LEU A 7 -0.92 1.70 6.14
C LEU A 7 0.11 1.24 7.18
N GLN A 8 0.05 1.81 8.40
CA GLN A 8 0.92 1.39 9.49
C GLN A 8 0.60 -0.03 9.95
N GLN A 9 -0.67 -0.35 10.22
CA GLN A 9 -1.09 -1.69 10.63
C GLN A 9 -0.76 -2.74 9.57
N ALA A 10 -0.93 -2.42 8.28
CA ALA A 10 -0.56 -3.32 7.20
C ALA A 10 0.93 -3.67 7.18
N CYS A 11 1.80 -2.73 7.57
CA CYS A 11 3.23 -2.98 7.72
C CYS A 11 3.54 -3.81 8.99
N GLU A 12 2.83 -3.56 10.09
CA GLU A 12 3.00 -4.28 11.36
C GLU A 12 2.51 -5.74 11.27
N GLU A 13 1.39 -5.97 10.58
CA GLU A 13 0.82 -7.29 10.27
C GLU A 13 1.60 -8.04 9.19
N GLY A 14 2.58 -7.41 8.54
CA GLY A 14 3.38 -8.02 7.49
C GLY A 14 2.67 -8.19 6.14
N ILE A 15 1.49 -7.61 5.96
CA ILE A 15 0.79 -7.54 4.66
C ILE A 15 1.68 -6.81 3.64
N LEU A 16 2.25 -5.68 4.06
CA LEU A 16 3.33 -5.02 3.34
C LEU A 16 4.67 -5.44 3.96
N PRO A 17 5.62 -5.98 3.18
CA PRO A 17 6.87 -6.55 3.69
C PRO A 17 7.89 -5.49 4.11
N TRP A 18 7.46 -4.25 4.37
CA TRP A 18 8.32 -3.11 4.66
C TRP A 18 7.88 -2.40 5.92
N LYS A 19 8.81 -1.63 6.50
CA LYS A 19 8.48 -0.67 7.56
C LYS A 19 7.57 0.44 7.02
N HIS A 20 6.72 0.99 7.89
CA HIS A 20 5.78 2.06 7.54
C HIS A 20 6.47 3.26 6.83
N SER A 21 7.67 3.65 7.28
CA SER A 21 8.46 4.73 6.64
C SER A 21 8.85 4.40 5.19
N THR A 22 9.25 3.15 4.93
CA THR A 22 9.58 2.65 3.59
C THR A 22 8.33 2.58 2.71
N ALA A 23 7.21 2.08 3.24
CA ALA A 23 5.94 2.02 2.53
C ALA A 23 5.48 3.42 2.05
N ARG A 24 5.63 4.46 2.90
CA ARG A 24 5.35 5.85 2.50
C ARG A 24 6.25 6.34 1.36
N GLN A 25 7.54 6.00 1.38
CA GLN A 25 8.44 6.36 0.27
C GLN A 25 8.07 5.63 -1.02
N TYR A 26 7.74 4.34 -0.94
CA TYR A 26 7.37 3.56 -2.10
C TYR A 26 6.02 3.96 -2.67
N LYS A 27 5.05 4.36 -1.84
CA LYS A 27 3.83 5.03 -2.31
C LYS A 27 4.15 6.25 -3.18
N LYS A 28 5.00 7.17 -2.69
CA LYS A 28 5.41 8.35 -3.46
C LYS A 28 6.15 7.99 -4.76
N ARG A 29 7.02 6.98 -4.74
CA ARG A 29 7.74 6.51 -5.94
C ARG A 29 6.82 5.79 -6.92
N ALA A 30 5.82 5.06 -6.43
CA ALA A 30 4.83 4.36 -7.22
C ALA A 30 3.98 5.37 -8.01
N GLU A 31 3.53 6.45 -7.36
CA GLU A 31 2.82 7.55 -8.03
C GLU A 31 3.66 8.19 -9.15
N ALA A 32 4.95 8.43 -8.91
CA ALA A 32 5.87 8.94 -9.94
C ALA A 32 6.05 7.97 -11.14
N ARG A 33 5.76 6.68 -10.94
CA ARG A 33 5.78 5.63 -11.98
C ARG A 33 4.39 5.37 -12.59
N GLY A 34 3.36 6.13 -12.20
CA GLY A 34 1.98 5.95 -12.66
C GLY A 34 1.24 4.78 -11.99
N ILE A 35 1.82 4.18 -10.95
CA ILE A 35 1.20 3.08 -10.19
C ILE A 35 0.36 3.71 -9.09
N THR A 36 -0.94 3.76 -9.34
CA THR A 36 -1.89 4.39 -8.43
C THR A 36 -2.01 3.56 -7.15
N PHE A 37 -1.85 4.23 -6.00
CA PHE A 37 -2.11 3.63 -4.70
C PHE A 37 -3.62 3.44 -4.53
N PRO A 38 -4.10 2.36 -3.88
CA PRO A 38 -5.53 2.21 -3.61
C PRO A 38 -6.07 3.43 -2.87
N GLU A 39 -7.31 3.80 -3.19
CA GLU A 39 -7.97 4.94 -2.58
C GLU A 39 -8.29 4.64 -1.11
N GLY A 40 -8.77 3.42 -0.84
CA GLY A 40 -9.15 2.96 0.48
C GLY A 40 -10.38 3.67 1.03
N ILE A 41 -10.70 3.39 2.29
CA ILE A 41 -11.81 3.99 3.04
C ILE A 41 -11.23 5.00 4.02
N THR A 42 -11.62 6.27 3.92
CA THR A 42 -11.18 7.33 4.84
C THR A 42 -12.20 7.57 5.94
N ASP A 43 -11.75 7.54 7.19
CA ASP A 43 -12.57 7.92 8.36
C ASP A 43 -12.35 9.40 8.75
N GLY A 44 -12.13 10.26 7.75
CA GLY A 44 -11.83 11.70 7.92
C GLY A 44 -10.43 12.02 8.44
N ARG A 45 -9.74 11.08 9.10
CA ARG A 45 -8.37 11.24 9.62
C ARG A 45 -7.39 10.19 9.13
N THR A 46 -7.84 8.95 8.98
CA THR A 46 -6.99 7.82 8.59
C THR A 46 -7.66 7.07 7.46
N THR A 47 -6.85 6.75 6.45
CA THR A 47 -7.25 5.89 5.35
C THR A 47 -6.93 4.45 5.69
N TYR A 48 -7.94 3.59 5.55
CA TYR A 48 -7.87 2.16 5.77
C TYR A 48 -8.01 1.44 4.43
N TYR A 49 -7.32 0.32 4.31
CA TYR A 49 -7.24 -0.46 3.09
C TYR A 49 -7.52 -1.92 3.42
N THR A 50 -8.18 -2.62 2.53
CA THR A 50 -8.28 -4.07 2.62
C THR A 50 -6.94 -4.72 2.33
N GLU A 51 -6.73 -5.94 2.85
CA GLU A 51 -5.53 -6.72 2.53
C GLU A 51 -5.36 -6.96 1.03
N GLU A 52 -6.48 -7.16 0.31
CA GLU A 52 -6.50 -7.40 -1.13
C GLU A 52 -6.00 -6.18 -1.92
N GLU A 53 -6.50 -4.97 -1.61
CA GLU A 53 -6.03 -3.73 -2.22
C GLU A 53 -4.53 -3.50 -2.03
N LEU A 54 -4.02 -3.80 -0.83
CA LEU A 54 -2.61 -3.63 -0.51
C LEU A 54 -1.73 -4.65 -1.24
N LYS A 55 -2.18 -5.90 -1.35
CA LYS A 55 -1.46 -6.96 -2.08
C LYS A 55 -1.46 -6.76 -3.59
N ASP A 56 -2.59 -6.31 -4.15
CA ASP A 56 -2.69 -5.97 -5.57
C ASP A 56 -1.73 -4.81 -5.91
N TRP A 57 -1.74 -3.74 -5.11
CA TRP A 57 -0.77 -2.66 -5.28
C TRP A 57 0.68 -3.11 -5.11
N LEU A 58 0.98 -3.94 -4.11
CA LEU A 58 2.31 -4.50 -3.90
C LEU A 58 2.79 -5.29 -5.12
N THR A 59 1.91 -6.11 -5.70
CA THR A 59 2.19 -6.88 -6.92
C THR A 59 2.53 -5.97 -8.09
N ARG A 60 1.67 -4.98 -8.38
CA ARG A 60 1.89 -3.99 -9.45
C ARG A 60 3.20 -3.22 -9.26
N TYR A 61 3.50 -2.82 -8.02
CA TYR A 61 4.76 -2.15 -7.68
C TYR A 61 5.97 -3.04 -7.94
N GLN A 62 5.93 -4.31 -7.51
CA GLN A 62 7.01 -5.26 -7.72
C GLN A 62 7.24 -5.56 -9.21
N GLU A 63 6.17 -5.71 -9.99
CA GLU A 63 6.26 -5.88 -11.45
C GLU A 63 6.94 -4.69 -12.12
N SER A 64 6.67 -3.46 -11.67
CA SER A 64 7.36 -2.27 -12.15
C SER A 64 8.85 -2.25 -11.82
N THR A 65 9.24 -2.79 -10.65
CA THR A 65 10.64 -2.83 -10.22
C THR A 65 11.44 -3.94 -10.90
N LYS A 66 10.79 -5.03 -11.32
CA LYS A 66 11.45 -6.14 -12.04
C LYS A 66 11.82 -5.79 -13.49
N LYS A 67 11.17 -4.77 -14.07
CA LYS A 67 11.45 -4.31 -15.44
C LYS A 67 12.50 -3.18 -15.53
N ALA A 68 13.17 -2.85 -14.42
CA ALA A 68 14.19 -1.81 -14.35
C ALA A 68 15.61 -2.40 -14.33
#